data_AF-A0A3D3TJR9-F1
#
_entry.id   AF-A0A3D3TJR9-F1
#
_cell.length_a   1.000
_cell.length_b   1.000
_cell.length_c   1.000
_cell.angle_alpha   90.00
_cell.angle_beta   90.00
_cell.angle_gamma   90.00
#
_symmetry.space_group_name_H-M   'P 1'
#
loop_
_entity.id
_entity.type
_entity.pdbx_description
1 polymer ?
#
loop_
_entity_poly.entity_id
_entity_poly.type
_entity_poly.pdbx_seq_one_letter_code
_entity_poly.pdbx_strand_id
1 'polypeptide(L)' 'MTVNINMKFIHRYSKNLSCIILAETARGWKVSQTETFVNSRKKPKVTIQYYDKIWFDDQKGQWVANNQQ' A
#
# COMPACT_ATOMS: atom_id res chain seq x y z
N MET A 1 -10.79 -5.01 9.00
CA MET A 1 -11.13 -4.50 7.65
C MET A 1 -10.80 -5.63 6.69
N THR A 2 -11.69 -6.07 5.81
CA THR A 2 -11.37 -7.18 4.90
C THR A 2 -10.44 -6.66 3.82
N VAL A 3 -9.20 -7.16 3.80
CA VAL A 3 -8.19 -6.81 2.80
C VAL A 3 -8.22 -7.87 1.70
N ASN A 4 -8.47 -7.45 0.47
CA ASN A 4 -8.49 -8.33 -0.70
C ASN A 4 -7.24 -8.12 -1.56
N ILE A 5 -6.87 -9.16 -2.31
CA ILE A 5 -5.86 -9.07 -3.36
C ILE A 5 -6.31 -8.03 -4.40
N ASN A 6 -5.37 -7.26 -4.93
CA ASN A 6 -5.55 -6.10 -5.79
C ASN A 6 -6.21 -4.87 -5.15
N MET A 7 -6.51 -4.87 -3.85
CA MET A 7 -6.89 -3.63 -3.17
C MET A 7 -5.72 -2.65 -3.18
N LYS A 8 -6.02 -1.43 -3.60
CA LYS A 8 -5.10 -0.30 -3.56
C LYS A 8 -5.35 0.53 -2.31
N PHE A 9 -4.28 0.86 -1.62
CA PHE A 9 -4.28 1.75 -0.48
C PHE A 9 -3.40 2.95 -0.78
N ILE A 10 -3.82 4.11 -0.27
CA ILE A 10 -3.03 5.35 -0.34
C ILE A 10 -2.71 5.76 1.08
N HIS A 11 -1.48 6.18 1.32
CA HIS A 11 -1.07 6.65 2.63
C HIS A 11 -1.70 8.02 2.90
N ARG A 12 -2.42 8.15 4.02
CA ARG A 12 -3.21 9.32 4.42
C ARG A 12 -2.37 10.58 4.48
N TYR A 13 -1.18 10.49 5.08
CA TYR A 13 -0.27 11.63 5.25
C TYR A 13 0.70 11.81 4.08
N SER A 14 0.91 10.75 3.28
CA SER A 14 1.82 10.78 2.14
C SER A 14 1.06 10.32 0.91
N LYS A 15 0.32 11.24 0.28
CA LYS A 15 -0.49 10.92 -0.91
C LYS A 15 0.32 10.41 -2.10
N ASN A 16 1.63 10.63 -2.04
CA ASN A 16 2.61 10.14 -2.99
C ASN A 16 2.96 8.65 -2.79
N LEU A 17 2.59 8.09 -1.65
CA LEU A 17 2.80 6.70 -1.32
C LEU A 17 1.50 5.92 -1.48
N SER A 18 1.54 4.90 -2.32
CA SER A 18 0.43 3.96 -2.48
C SER A 18 0.96 2.54 -2.40
N CYS A 19 0.11 1.60 -1.99
CA CYS A 19 0.43 0.19 -2.05
C CYS A 19 -0.73 -0.62 -2.62
N ILE A 20 -0.41 -1.72 -3.28
CA ILE A 20 -1.39 -2.65 -3.85
C ILE A 20 -1.10 -4.02 -3.25
N ILE A 21 -2.12 -4.68 -2.72
CA ILE A 21 -1.98 -6.04 -2.18
C ILE A 21 -1.81 -7.00 -3.34
N LEU A 22 -0.69 -7.72 -3.37
CA LEU A 22 -0.40 -8.71 -4.41
C LEU A 22 -0.78 -10.12 -3.99
N ALA A 23 -0.55 -10.46 -2.71
CA ALA A 23 -0.84 -11.78 -2.18
C ALA A 23 -0.92 -11.76 -0.65
N GLU A 24 -1.71 -12.68 -0.09
CA GLU A 24 -1.61 -13.02 1.33
C GLU A 24 -0.38 -13.94 1.54
N THR A 25 0.33 -13.73 2.63
CA THR A 25 1.45 -14.58 3.06
C THR A 25 1.13 -15.15 4.45
N ALA A 26 1.88 -16.16 4.88
CA ALA A 26 1.66 -16.79 6.19
C ALA A 26 1.67 -15.81 7.39
N ARG A 27 2.31 -14.64 7.26
CA ARG A 27 2.44 -13.63 8.33
C ARG A 27 1.64 -12.35 8.09
N GLY A 28 1.07 -12.16 6.89
CA GLY A 28 0.42 -10.92 6.51
C GLY A 28 0.27 -10.78 5.00
N TRP A 29 0.85 -9.73 4.42
CA TRP A 29 0.57 -9.29 3.06
C TRP A 29 1.85 -8.96 2.29
N LYS A 30 1.93 -9.47 1.07
CA LYS A 30 2.90 -9.01 0.07
C LYS A 30 2.26 -7.87 -0.71
N VAL A 31 2.91 -6.71 -0.73
CA VAL A 31 2.38 -5.52 -1.38
C VAL A 31 3.38 -4.93 -2.38
N SER A 32 2.85 -4.33 -3.44
CA SER A 32 3.60 -3.46 -4.34
C SER A 32 3.43 -2.03 -3.87
N GLN A 33 4.48 -1.45 -3.32
CA GLN A 33 4.50 -0.07 -2.84
C GLN A 33 5.09 0.84 -3.92
N THR A 34 4.30 1.82 -4.33
CA THR A 34 4.66 2.83 -5.32
C THR A 34 4.80 4.17 -4.63
N GLU A 35 5.99 4.75 -4.73
CA GLU A 35 6.31 6.09 -4.28
C GLU A 35 6.45 7.01 -5.50
N THR A 36 5.54 7.98 -5.61
CA THR A 36 5.61 9.04 -6.61
C THR A 36 6.36 10.24 -6.02
N PHE A 37 7.06 11.00 -6.85
CA PHE A 37 7.78 12.17 -6.39
C PHE A 37 7.06 13.43 -6.90
N VAL A 38 7.05 14.49 -6.08
CA VAL A 38 6.49 15.80 -6.48
C VAL A 38 7.19 16.34 -7.73
N ASN A 39 8.46 15.99 -7.92
CA ASN A 39 9.19 16.30 -9.15
C ASN A 39 8.78 15.34 -10.27
N SER A 40 8.05 15.87 -11.25
CA SER A 40 7.58 15.16 -12.45
C SER A 40 8.69 14.56 -13.32
N ARG A 41 9.95 14.97 -13.15
CA ARG A 41 11.10 14.36 -13.83
C ARG A 41 11.61 13.08 -13.17
N LYS A 42 11.23 12.81 -11.91
CA LYS A 42 11.62 11.59 -11.21
C LYS A 42 10.58 10.51 -11.49
N LYS A 43 11.04 9.37 -12.02
CA LYS A 43 10.18 8.21 -12.25
C LYS A 43 9.64 7.68 -10.91
N PRO A 44 8.37 7.23 -10.86
CA PRO A 44 7.83 6.54 -9.70
C PRO A 44 8.70 5.34 -9.33
N LYS A 45 8.97 5.17 -8.03
CA LYS A 45 9.71 4.03 -7.53
C LYS A 45 8.72 2.96 -7.07
N VAL A 46 8.79 1.79 -7.67
CA VAL A 46 7.99 0.62 -7.27
C VAL A 46 8.88 -0.34 -6.50
N THR A 47 8.42 -0.77 -5.33
CA THR A 47 9.14 -1.68 -4.44
C THR A 47 8.20 -2.75 -3.90
N ILE A 48 8.69 -3.97 -3.79
CA ILE A 48 7.94 -5.05 -3.13
C ILE A 48 8.24 -4.98 -1.64
N GLN A 49 7.17 -4.91 -0.84
CA GLN A 49 7.22 -4.83 0.61
C GLN A 49 6.39 -5.97 1.21
N TYR A 50 6.76 -6.40 2.40
CA TYR A 50 6.02 -7.41 3.17
C TYR A 50 5.57 -6.78 4.46
N TYR A 51 4.26 -6.72 4.66
CA TYR A 51 3.64 -6.18 5.87
C TYR A 51 3.07 -7.32 6.68
N ASP A 52 3.38 -7.37 7.97
CA ASP A 52 2.71 -8.30 8.87
C ASP A 52 1.24 -7.90 9.04
N LYS A 53 0.39 -8.90 9.30
CA LYS A 53 -1.07 -8.70 9.45
C LYS A 53 -1.38 -7.67 10.55
N ILE A 54 -0.62 -7.74 11.65
CA ILE A 54 -0.69 -6.80 12.77
C ILE A 54 -0.32 -5.39 12.31
N TRP A 55 0.77 -5.21 11.55
CA TRP A 55 1.18 -3.87 11.10
C TRP A 55 0.13 -3.20 10.22
N PHE A 56 -0.52 -3.95 9.32
CA PHE A 56 -1.56 -3.40 8.47
C PHE A 56 -2.83 -3.04 9.27
N ASP A 57 -3.20 -3.87 10.26
CA ASP A 57 -4.35 -3.61 11.14
C ASP A 57 -4.06 -2.60 12.27
N ASP A 58 -2.81 -2.42 12.67
CA ASP A 58 -2.37 -1.45 13.70
C ASP A 58 -2.11 -0.08 13.08
N GLN A 59 -1.77 -0.03 11.78
CA GLN A 59 -1.80 1.18 10.97
C GLN A 59 -3.22 1.64 10.58
N LYS A 60 -4.26 1.18 11.29
CA LYS A 60 -5.66 1.64 11.16
C LYS A 60 -5.72 3.17 11.17
N GLY A 61 -5.86 3.75 9.98
CA GLY A 61 -5.96 5.19 9.76
C GLY A 61 -4.77 5.84 9.03
N GLN A 62 -3.66 5.13 8.82
CA GLN A 62 -2.57 5.59 7.95
C GLN A 62 -2.79 5.21 6.49
N TRP A 63 -3.44 4.07 6.21
CA TRP A 63 -3.76 3.63 4.86
C TRP A 63 -5.26 3.74 4.60
N VAL A 64 -5.62 4.44 3.54
CA VAL A 64 -7.01 4.59 3.10
C VAL A 64 -7.19 3.71 1.87
N ALA A 65 -8.13 2.77 1.94
CA ALA A 65 -8.51 1.96 0.79
C ALA A 65 -9.04 2.89 -0.30
N ASN A 66 -8.34 2.94 -1.43
CA ASN A 66 -8.80 3.63 -2.61
C ASN A 66 -9.41 2.59 -3.54
N ASN A 67 -10.67 2.25 -3.28
CA ASN A 67 -11.49 1.42 -4.16
C ASN A 67 -11.88 2.27 -5.38
N GLN A 68 -10.93 2.56 -6.27
CA GLN A 68 -11.31 2.97 -7.62
C GLN A 68 -11.80 1.72 -8.34
N GLN A 69 -13.12 1.55 -8.34
CA GLN A 69 -13.88 0.74 -9.31
C GLN A 69 -13.79 1.40 -10.69
#